data_AF-A0A060DNH1-F1
#
_entry.id   AF-A0A060DNH1-F1
#
_cell.length_a   1.000
_cell.length_b   1.000
_cell.length_c   1.000
_cell.angle_alpha   90.00
_cell.angle_beta   90.00
_cell.angle_gamma   90.00
#
_symmetry.space_group_name_H-M   'P 1'
#
loop_
_entity.id
_entity.type
_entity.pdbx_description
1 polymer ?
#
loop_
_entity_poly.entity_id
_entity_poly.type
_entity_poly.pdbx_seq_one_letter_code
_entity_poly.pdbx_strand_id
1 'polypeptide(L)'
;MLVTSNRGFSEWGDVFAILDQKQRPGQVSVRIVWQTGAVSEHWVRRRVHGYDQHADFGRLEQRIRALNGAGNMDAAIAAALNAEGLLTAKGTPFNGALVHLLRRRWGIPTVKINGTAPNPDRWPDGTYSIQGVAKAVGVTAQTVFDWLKVGLLTGVQSMKGQPWQIVMSEETCEDLRQRITRTRRSRKVAS
;
A
#
# COMPACT_ATOMS: atom_id res chain seq x y z
N MET A 1 -15.91 -25.73 27.06
CA MET A 1 -17.22 -25.29 26.55
C MET A 1 -17.42 -25.96 25.19
N LEU A 2 -18.13 -27.09 25.20
CA LEU A 2 -18.45 -27.88 24.01
C LEU A 2 -19.49 -27.11 23.19
N VAL A 3 -19.22 -26.81 21.92
CA VAL A 3 -20.26 -26.34 21.00
C VAL A 3 -20.68 -27.56 20.18
N THR A 4 -21.75 -28.22 20.63
CA THR A 4 -22.44 -29.25 19.85
C THR A 4 -23.43 -28.55 18.93
N SER A 5 -23.12 -28.43 17.63
CA SER A 5 -24.12 -28.07 16.64
C SER A 5 -24.87 -29.33 16.22
N ASN A 6 -26.01 -29.58 16.87
CA ASN A 6 -26.90 -30.68 16.55
C ASN A 6 -27.94 -30.23 15.51
N ARG A 7 -27.79 -30.66 14.24
CA ARG A 7 -28.88 -30.67 13.23
C ARG A 7 -28.68 -31.81 12.22
N GLY A 8 -29.47 -32.88 12.39
CA GLY A 8 -30.14 -33.66 11.33
C GLY A 8 -29.31 -34.54 10.35
N PHE A 9 -29.09 -35.79 10.76
CA PHE A 9 -28.89 -37.07 10.01
C PHE A 9 -28.76 -37.12 8.47
N SER A 10 -27.68 -37.77 7.98
CA SER A 10 -27.70 -38.90 7.01
C SER A 10 -26.36 -39.67 6.87
N GLU A 11 -26.39 -40.98 7.20
CA GLU A 11 -25.62 -42.14 6.68
C GLU A 11 -24.11 -42.11 6.33
N TRP A 12 -23.25 -41.37 7.03
CA TRP A 12 -21.78 -41.60 6.97
C TRP A 12 -21.15 -41.56 8.37
N GLY A 13 -20.46 -42.64 8.75
CA GLY A 13 -19.96 -42.89 10.12
C GLY A 13 -19.04 -41.81 10.68
N ASP A 14 -19.19 -41.55 11.98
CA ASP A 14 -18.67 -40.40 12.72
C ASP A 14 -17.15 -40.19 12.62
N VAL A 15 -16.73 -39.16 11.87
CA VAL A 15 -15.43 -38.50 12.03
C VAL A 15 -15.67 -37.21 12.81
N PHE A 16 -15.07 -37.07 13.98
CA PHE A 16 -15.17 -35.83 14.77
C PHE A 16 -13.85 -35.06 14.73
N ALA A 17 -13.94 -33.76 14.44
CA ALA A 17 -12.82 -32.84 14.45
C ALA A 17 -12.89 -31.98 15.72
N ILE A 18 -11.78 -31.94 16.47
CA ILE A 18 -11.64 -31.07 17.65
C ILE A 18 -10.89 -29.82 17.21
N LEU A 19 -11.49 -28.66 17.46
CA LEU A 19 -10.94 -27.34 17.15
C LEU A 19 -10.37 -26.72 18.43
N ASP A 20 -9.05 -26.70 18.60
CA ASP A 20 -8.40 -25.99 19.72
C ASP A 20 -7.91 -24.61 19.25
N GLN A 21 -8.54 -23.56 19.78
CA GLN A 21 -8.36 -22.18 19.34
C GLN A 21 -7.23 -21.45 20.09
N LYS A 22 -6.64 -22.03 21.13
CA LYS A 22 -5.92 -21.25 22.15
C LYS A 22 -4.38 -21.26 22.11
N GLN A 23 -3.74 -21.79 21.06
CA GLN A 23 -2.29 -22.02 21.16
C GLN A 23 -1.40 -21.17 20.24
N ARG A 24 -1.91 -20.56 19.15
CA ARG A 24 -1.10 -19.66 18.27
C ARG A 24 -1.94 -18.53 17.65
N PRO A 25 -1.46 -17.26 17.64
CA PRO A 25 -2.14 -16.16 16.95
C PRO A 25 -2.36 -16.50 15.48
N GLY A 26 -3.59 -16.33 14.98
CA GLY A 26 -3.90 -16.49 13.55
C GLY A 26 -3.89 -17.92 13.02
N GLN A 27 -3.73 -18.92 13.88
CA GLN A 27 -3.86 -20.33 13.54
C GLN A 27 -4.90 -21.01 14.43
N VAL A 28 -5.38 -22.15 13.97
CA VAL A 28 -6.18 -23.09 14.74
C VAL A 28 -5.63 -24.48 14.52
N SER A 29 -5.50 -25.29 15.57
CA SER A 29 -5.23 -26.71 15.38
C SER A 29 -6.53 -27.43 15.08
N VAL A 30 -6.49 -28.26 14.05
CA VAL A 30 -7.54 -29.20 13.69
C VAL A 30 -6.98 -30.58 13.99
N ARG A 31 -7.52 -31.20 15.04
CA ARG A 31 -7.22 -32.59 15.36
C ARG A 31 -8.32 -33.46 14.79
N ILE A 32 -7.95 -34.35 13.86
CA ILE A 32 -8.83 -35.33 13.22
C ILE A 32 -8.62 -36.65 13.94
N VAL A 33 -9.71 -37.22 14.47
CA VAL A 33 -9.71 -38.59 14.99
C VAL A 33 -10.38 -39.47 13.95
N TRP A 34 -9.60 -40.39 13.38
CA TRP A 34 -10.07 -41.32 12.37
C TRP A 34 -10.79 -42.50 13.01
N GLN A 35 -11.65 -43.17 12.24
CA GLN A 35 -12.38 -44.35 12.69
C GLN A 35 -11.44 -45.50 13.12
N THR A 36 -10.22 -45.54 12.57
CA THR A 36 -9.17 -46.50 12.93
C THR A 36 -8.50 -46.21 14.29
N GLY A 37 -8.91 -45.14 14.98
CA GLY A 37 -8.24 -44.65 16.19
C GLY A 37 -6.96 -43.86 15.91
N ALA A 38 -6.53 -43.77 14.66
CA ALA A 38 -5.44 -42.90 14.26
C ALA A 38 -5.83 -41.43 14.53
N VAL A 39 -4.83 -40.62 14.87
CA VAL A 39 -5.01 -39.19 15.12
C VAL A 39 -4.09 -38.43 14.19
N SER A 40 -4.62 -37.43 13.51
CA SER A 40 -3.84 -36.47 12.74
C SER A 40 -4.08 -35.06 13.28
N GLU A 41 -3.04 -34.25 13.35
CA GLU A 41 -3.13 -32.85 13.76
C GLU A 41 -2.62 -31.96 12.63
N HIS A 42 -3.43 -30.97 12.28
CA HIS A 42 -3.14 -30.03 11.21
C HIS A 42 -3.29 -28.60 11.72
N TRP A 43 -2.39 -27.71 11.29
CA TRP A 43 -2.48 -26.29 11.60
C TRP A 43 -3.09 -25.55 10.41
N VAL A 44 -4.21 -24.88 10.63
CA VAL A 44 -4.90 -24.11 9.60
C VAL A 44 -4.81 -22.62 9.92
N ARG A 45 -4.47 -21.80 8.92
CA ARG A 45 -4.49 -20.34 9.05
C ARG A 45 -5.94 -19.86 9.16
N ARG A 46 -6.25 -19.11 10.22
CA ARG A 46 -7.56 -18.48 10.41
C ARG A 46 -7.51 -17.04 9.94
N ARG A 47 -8.64 -16.54 9.42
CA ARG A 47 -8.80 -15.10 9.16
C ARG A 47 -8.81 -14.36 10.49
N VAL A 48 -7.99 -13.32 10.60
CA VAL A 48 -7.94 -12.48 11.80
C VAL A 48 -8.25 -11.03 11.45
N HIS A 49 -8.89 -10.33 12.39
CA HIS A 49 -9.32 -8.95 12.19
C HIS A 49 -8.15 -7.96 12.20
N GLY A 50 -7.08 -8.29 12.92
CA GLY A 50 -5.89 -7.44 13.10
C GLY A 50 -4.61 -8.18 12.75
N TYR A 51 -3.65 -7.45 12.16
CA TYR A 51 -2.34 -7.98 11.81
C TYR A 51 -1.49 -8.33 13.04
N ASP A 52 -1.74 -7.73 14.19
CA ASP A 52 -1.21 -8.10 15.50
C ASP A 52 -1.52 -9.56 15.90
N GLN A 53 -2.60 -10.12 15.35
CA GLN A 53 -2.98 -11.53 15.54
C GLN A 53 -2.61 -12.41 14.34
N HIS A 54 -1.89 -11.88 13.34
CA HIS A 54 -1.51 -12.64 12.15
C HIS A 54 -0.32 -13.54 12.44
N ALA A 55 -0.46 -14.83 12.14
CA ALA A 55 0.54 -15.85 12.46
C ALA A 55 1.94 -15.56 11.90
N ASP A 56 2.00 -14.87 10.76
CA ASP A 56 3.24 -14.52 10.07
C ASP A 56 3.58 -13.01 10.17
N PHE A 57 3.05 -12.27 11.17
CA PHE A 57 3.21 -10.82 11.26
C PHE A 57 4.69 -10.37 11.21
N GLY A 58 5.56 -11.00 12.00
CA GLY A 58 7.00 -10.70 12.01
C GLY A 58 7.68 -11.02 10.68
N ARG A 59 7.34 -12.17 10.07
CA ARG A 59 7.87 -12.55 8.75
C ARG A 59 7.42 -11.57 7.66
N LEU A 60 6.18 -11.11 7.70
CA LEU A 60 5.63 -10.15 6.73
C LEU A 60 6.31 -8.78 6.86
N GLU A 61 6.52 -8.29 8.08
CA GLU A 61 7.25 -7.04 8.31
C GLU A 61 8.68 -7.14 7.78
N GLN A 62 9.41 -8.19 8.15
CA GLN A 62 10.77 -8.42 7.67
C GLN A 62 10.83 -8.47 6.15
N ARG A 63 9.87 -9.14 5.51
CA ARG A 63 9.83 -9.24 4.05
C ARG A 63 9.55 -7.90 3.37
N ILE A 64 8.59 -7.13 3.88
CA ILE A 64 8.30 -5.79 3.37
C ILE A 64 9.50 -4.86 3.54
N ARG A 65 10.19 -4.92 4.69
CA ARG A 65 11.40 -4.14 4.95
C ARG A 65 12.54 -4.51 4.00
N ALA A 66 12.76 -5.81 3.75
CA ALA A 66 13.77 -6.29 2.79
C ALA A 66 13.48 -5.84 1.36
N LEU A 67 12.24 -6.01 0.88
CA LEU A 67 11.84 -5.60 -0.47
C LEU A 67 11.93 -4.08 -0.65
N ASN A 68 11.52 -3.31 0.36
CA ASN A 68 11.65 -1.85 0.37
C ASN A 68 13.12 -1.41 0.38
N GLY A 69 13.98 -2.05 1.19
CA GLY A 69 15.42 -1.81 1.21
C GLY A 69 16.10 -2.10 -0.13
N ALA A 70 15.56 -3.04 -0.92
CA ALA A 70 15.98 -3.30 -2.29
C ALA A 70 15.43 -2.31 -3.33
N GLY A 71 14.78 -1.22 -2.91
CA GLY A 71 14.30 -0.16 -3.79
C GLY A 71 12.91 -0.38 -4.39
N ASN A 72 12.17 -1.40 -3.95
CA ASN A 72 10.84 -1.67 -4.50
C ASN A 72 9.78 -0.68 -4.00
N MET A 73 8.96 -0.18 -4.93
CA MET A 73 7.76 0.60 -4.62
C MET A 73 6.61 -0.30 -4.14
N ASP A 74 5.62 0.29 -3.46
CA ASP A 74 4.53 -0.45 -2.79
C ASP A 74 3.79 -1.45 -3.70
N ALA A 75 3.58 -1.10 -4.97
CA ALA A 75 2.95 -2.00 -5.93
C ALA A 75 3.82 -3.21 -6.29
N ALA A 76 5.13 -3.00 -6.45
CA ALA A 76 6.09 -4.07 -6.72
C ALA A 76 6.26 -4.98 -5.49
N ILE A 77 6.31 -4.39 -4.29
CA ILE A 77 6.28 -5.14 -3.03
C ILE A 77 5.03 -6.02 -2.97
N ALA A 78 3.84 -5.46 -3.23
CA ALA A 78 2.59 -6.23 -3.21
C ALA A 78 2.62 -7.41 -4.21
N ALA A 79 3.11 -7.18 -5.43
CA ALA A 79 3.27 -8.24 -6.43
C ALA A 79 4.22 -9.35 -5.97
N ALA A 80 5.37 -9.00 -5.38
CA ALA A 80 6.34 -9.95 -4.85
C ALA A 80 5.75 -10.80 -3.71
N LEU A 81 5.06 -10.18 -2.75
CA LEU A 81 4.41 -10.90 -1.65
C LEU A 81 3.36 -11.90 -2.17
N ASN A 82 2.58 -11.51 -3.17
CA ASN A 82 1.59 -12.39 -3.79
C ASN A 82 2.24 -13.55 -4.54
N ALA A 83 3.34 -13.29 -5.26
CA ALA A 83 4.11 -14.34 -5.94
C ALA A 83 4.74 -15.34 -4.96
N GLU A 84 5.07 -14.89 -3.75
CA GLU A 84 5.56 -15.74 -2.64
C GLU A 84 4.43 -16.51 -1.93
N GLY A 85 3.17 -16.36 -2.35
CA GLY A 85 2.00 -17.01 -1.74
C GLY A 85 1.64 -16.45 -0.36
N LEU A 86 2.13 -15.25 -0.01
CA LEU A 86 1.73 -14.55 1.21
C LEU A 86 0.35 -13.92 1.00
N LEU A 87 -0.49 -14.03 2.03
CA LEU A 87 -1.83 -13.44 2.03
C LEU A 87 -1.95 -12.42 3.16
N THR A 88 -2.91 -11.50 3.00
CA THR A 88 -3.26 -10.54 4.03
C THR A 88 -3.87 -11.24 5.25
N ALA A 89 -4.04 -10.50 6.35
CA ALA A 89 -4.75 -10.98 7.53
C ALA A 89 -6.19 -11.51 7.25
N LYS A 90 -6.81 -11.02 6.16
CA LYS A 90 -8.14 -11.45 5.70
C LYS A 90 -8.09 -12.62 4.70
N GLY A 91 -6.90 -13.12 4.36
CA GLY A 91 -6.73 -14.21 3.39
C GLY A 91 -6.90 -13.76 1.94
N THR A 92 -6.66 -12.49 1.62
CA THR A 92 -6.74 -11.95 0.25
C THR A 92 -5.35 -11.63 -0.30
N PRO A 93 -5.19 -11.43 -1.61
CA PRO A 93 -3.96 -10.86 -2.17
C PRO A 93 -3.68 -9.44 -1.63
N PHE A 94 -2.40 -9.08 -1.60
CA PHE A 94 -1.93 -7.73 -1.32
C PHE A 94 -2.14 -6.79 -2.51
N ASN A 95 -2.35 -5.51 -2.20
CA ASN A 95 -2.26 -4.41 -3.15
C ASN A 95 -1.33 -3.31 -2.61
N GLY A 96 -0.91 -2.38 -3.47
CA GLY A 96 0.02 -1.32 -3.09
C GLY A 96 -0.50 -0.41 -1.96
N ALA A 97 -1.81 -0.13 -1.92
CA ALA A 97 -2.40 0.69 -0.86
C ALA A 97 -2.28 0.04 0.52
N LEU A 98 -2.43 -1.29 0.59
CA LEU A 98 -2.27 -2.02 1.84
C LEU A 98 -0.80 -2.08 2.27
N VAL A 99 0.13 -2.28 1.33
CA VAL A 99 1.58 -2.22 1.63
C VAL A 99 1.96 -0.84 2.15
N HIS A 100 1.43 0.23 1.56
CA HIS A 100 1.62 1.60 2.05
C HIS A 100 1.20 1.74 3.52
N LEU A 101 0.00 1.25 3.88
CA LEU A 101 -0.51 1.30 5.26
C LEU A 101 0.37 0.50 6.22
N LEU A 102 0.81 -0.70 5.82
CA LEU A 102 1.68 -1.55 6.63
C LEU A 102 3.04 -0.91 6.86
N ARG A 103 3.66 -0.35 5.82
CA ARG A 103 4.91 0.40 5.97
C ARG A 103 4.77 1.59 6.92
N ARG A 104 3.68 2.36 6.81
CA ARG A 104 3.40 3.49 7.71
C ARG A 104 3.27 3.02 9.16
N ARG A 105 2.57 1.90 9.39
CA ARG A 105 2.43 1.28 10.72
C ARG A 105 3.77 0.84 11.31
N TRP A 106 4.69 0.33 10.48
CA TRP A 106 5.99 -0.17 10.91
C TRP A 106 7.15 0.84 10.79
N GLY A 107 6.84 2.11 10.51
CA GLY A 107 7.87 3.14 10.35
C GLY A 107 8.84 2.88 9.20
N ILE A 108 8.44 2.14 8.16
CA ILE A 108 9.27 1.87 6.98
C ILE A 108 9.11 3.05 6.00
N PRO A 109 10.16 3.86 5.75
CA PRO A 109 10.07 4.97 4.81
C PRO A 109 9.78 4.47 3.39
N THR A 110 9.22 5.34 2.56
CA THR A 110 9.00 5.01 1.14
C THR A 110 10.31 5.19 0.38
N VAL A 111 10.53 4.35 -0.63
CA VAL A 111 11.67 4.54 -1.53
C VAL A 111 11.45 5.84 -2.31
N LYS A 112 12.44 6.74 -2.29
CA LYS A 112 12.45 7.96 -3.10
C LYS A 112 13.83 8.20 -3.71
N ILE A 113 13.87 8.89 -4.85
CA ILE A 113 15.11 9.36 -5.49
C ILE A 113 16.00 10.22 -4.58
N ASN A 114 15.44 10.85 -3.54
CA ASN A 114 16.14 11.66 -2.54
C ASN A 114 16.07 11.07 -1.11
N GLY A 115 15.83 9.76 -0.99
CA GLY A 115 15.74 9.08 0.30
C GLY A 115 14.61 9.62 1.18
N THR A 116 14.93 10.03 2.40
CA THR A 116 13.96 10.57 3.36
C THR A 116 13.87 12.10 3.37
N ALA A 117 14.72 12.79 2.61
CA ALA A 117 14.72 14.24 2.56
C ALA A 117 13.41 14.80 1.97
N PRO A 118 13.00 16.02 2.34
CA PRO A 118 11.99 16.76 1.61
C PRO A 118 12.40 16.93 0.15
N ASN A 119 11.41 16.98 -0.76
CA ASN A 119 11.70 17.27 -2.16
C ASN A 119 12.19 18.72 -2.26
N PRO A 120 13.32 18.99 -2.93
CA PRO A 120 13.79 20.36 -3.12
C PRO A 120 12.84 21.11 -4.07
N ASP A 121 12.87 22.44 -4.07
CA ASP A 121 12.15 23.24 -5.08
C ASP A 121 12.67 22.88 -6.48
N ARG A 122 13.99 22.75 -6.61
CA ARG A 122 14.68 22.38 -7.85
C ARG A 122 15.62 21.20 -7.64
N TRP A 123 15.55 20.22 -8.52
CA TRP A 123 16.45 19.07 -8.56
C TRP A 123 17.84 19.48 -9.08
N PRO A 124 18.89 18.69 -8.81
CA PRO A 124 20.25 18.99 -9.30
C PRO A 124 20.36 19.12 -10.83
N ASP A 125 19.48 18.45 -11.57
CA ASP A 125 19.39 18.52 -13.04
C ASP A 125 18.65 19.78 -13.56
N GLY A 126 18.21 20.67 -12.67
CA GLY A 126 17.48 21.89 -13.00
C GLY A 126 15.97 21.69 -13.22
N THR A 127 15.46 20.46 -13.16
CA THR A 127 14.00 20.23 -13.17
C THR A 127 13.37 20.67 -11.85
N TYR A 128 12.09 21.04 -11.88
CA TYR A 128 11.36 21.44 -10.69
C TYR A 128 10.65 20.25 -10.05
N SER A 129 10.54 20.28 -8.71
CA SER A 129 9.51 19.49 -8.05
C SER A 129 8.15 20.17 -8.18
N ILE A 130 7.06 19.46 -7.85
CA ILE A 130 5.72 20.06 -7.80
C ILE A 130 5.68 21.29 -6.89
N GLN A 131 6.32 21.23 -5.72
CA GLN A 131 6.36 22.35 -4.79
C GLN A 131 7.18 23.51 -5.35
N GLY A 132 8.27 23.21 -6.04
CA GLY A 132 9.06 24.21 -6.77
C GLY A 132 8.24 24.96 -7.81
N VAL A 133 7.48 24.25 -8.66
CA VAL A 133 6.58 24.88 -9.63
C VAL A 133 5.50 25.70 -8.93
N ALA A 134 4.87 25.13 -7.90
CA ALA A 134 3.81 25.79 -7.14
C ALA A 134 4.29 27.13 -6.55
N LYS A 135 5.49 27.13 -5.95
CA LYS A 135 6.13 28.32 -5.40
C LYS A 135 6.56 29.32 -6.48
N ALA A 136 7.17 28.85 -7.56
CA ALA A 136 7.62 29.70 -8.66
C ALA A 136 6.44 30.45 -9.29
N VAL A 137 5.33 29.75 -9.54
CA VAL A 137 4.16 30.30 -10.24
C VAL A 137 3.16 30.97 -9.30
N GLY A 138 3.16 30.64 -8.00
CA GLY A 138 2.21 31.17 -7.01
C GLY A 138 0.85 30.46 -7.01
N VAL A 139 0.86 29.13 -7.15
CA VAL A 139 -0.33 28.26 -7.15
C VAL A 139 -0.23 27.15 -6.11
N THR A 140 -1.28 26.36 -5.95
CA THR A 140 -1.24 25.18 -5.09
C THR A 140 -0.59 24.00 -5.81
N ALA A 141 -0.04 23.05 -5.05
CA ALA A 141 0.46 21.79 -5.60
C ALA A 141 -0.62 21.01 -6.39
N GLN A 142 -1.89 21.10 -5.98
CA GLN A 142 -3.00 20.46 -6.70
C GLN A 142 -3.17 21.05 -8.10
N THR A 143 -3.07 22.36 -8.26
CA THR A 143 -3.11 23.01 -9.57
C THR A 143 -1.99 22.52 -10.49
N VAL A 144 -0.78 22.32 -9.94
CA VAL A 144 0.34 21.75 -10.70
C VAL A 144 0.05 20.31 -11.12
N PHE A 145 -0.53 19.49 -10.24
CA PHE A 145 -0.97 18.14 -10.59
C PHE A 145 -2.01 18.16 -11.72
N ASP A 146 -2.99 19.07 -11.66
CA ASP A 146 -4.01 19.20 -12.68
C ASP A 146 -3.40 19.60 -14.04
N TRP A 147 -2.40 20.49 -14.04
CA TRP A 147 -1.66 20.86 -15.24
C TRP A 147 -0.85 19.72 -15.83
N LEU A 148 -0.20 18.90 -15.01
CA LEU A 148 0.45 17.67 -15.46
C LEU A 148 -0.57 16.70 -16.06
N LYS A 149 -1.75 16.58 -15.45
CA LYS A 149 -2.82 15.68 -15.90
C LYS A 149 -3.39 16.07 -17.27
N VAL A 150 -3.54 17.37 -17.53
CA VAL A 150 -4.06 17.88 -18.82
C VAL A 150 -2.96 18.17 -19.85
N GLY A 151 -1.69 17.89 -19.52
CA GLY A 151 -0.54 18.06 -20.42
C GLY A 151 -0.08 19.52 -20.60
N LEU A 152 -0.51 20.44 -19.74
CA LEU A 152 -0.04 21.83 -19.76
C LEU A 152 1.41 21.95 -19.25
N LEU A 153 1.80 21.05 -18.34
CA LEU A 153 3.18 20.87 -17.91
C LEU A 153 3.67 19.47 -18.28
N THR A 154 4.95 19.36 -18.60
CA THR A 154 5.61 18.08 -18.83
C THR A 154 6.54 17.75 -17.67
N GLY A 155 6.38 16.56 -17.12
CA GLY A 155 7.29 16.04 -16.10
C GLY A 155 7.39 14.53 -16.20
N VAL A 156 8.39 13.99 -15.54
CA VAL A 156 8.63 12.55 -15.45
C VAL A 156 8.68 12.11 -14.00
N GLN A 157 8.26 10.86 -13.76
CA GLN A 157 8.57 10.13 -12.55
C GLN A 157 9.42 8.93 -12.97
N SER A 158 10.55 8.69 -12.32
CA SER A 158 11.39 7.52 -12.62
C SER A 158 10.64 6.20 -12.44
N MET A 159 9.71 6.15 -11.47
CA MET A 159 8.71 5.10 -11.30
C MET A 159 7.41 5.73 -10.80
N LYS A 160 6.27 5.08 -11.03
CA LYS A 160 4.98 5.55 -10.50
C LYS A 160 5.07 5.75 -8.97
N GLY A 161 4.76 6.96 -8.51
CA GLY A 161 4.82 7.35 -7.10
C GLY A 161 6.15 7.94 -6.64
N GLN A 162 7.18 7.96 -7.49
CA GLN A 162 8.40 8.74 -7.25
C GLN A 162 8.10 10.25 -7.34
N PRO A 163 8.90 11.11 -6.70
CA PRO A 163 8.78 12.55 -6.92
C PRO A 163 8.82 12.92 -8.41
N TRP A 164 8.02 13.93 -8.79
CA TRP A 164 8.03 14.47 -10.15
C TRP A 164 9.26 15.34 -10.40
N GLN A 165 9.84 15.18 -11.59
CA GLN A 165 10.85 16.04 -12.19
C GLN A 165 10.20 16.77 -13.37
N ILE A 166 9.89 18.05 -13.20
CA ILE A 166 9.11 18.85 -14.14
C ILE A 166 10.06 19.77 -14.91
N VAL A 167 10.04 19.68 -16.24
CA VAL A 167 10.79 20.59 -17.09
C VAL A 167 9.96 21.86 -17.26
N MET A 168 10.53 23.01 -16.89
CA MET A 168 9.86 24.30 -16.99
C MET A 168 10.90 25.38 -17.29
N SER A 169 10.73 26.10 -18.40
CA SER A 169 11.54 27.28 -18.74
C SER A 169 11.01 28.52 -18.01
N GLU A 170 11.81 29.59 -17.99
CA GLU A 170 11.37 30.88 -17.42
C GLU A 170 10.18 31.46 -18.21
N GLU A 171 10.18 31.30 -19.54
CA GLU A 171 9.07 31.70 -20.42
C GLU A 171 7.77 31.00 -20.06
N THR A 172 7.79 29.66 -19.92
CA THR A 172 6.60 28.90 -19.48
C THR A 172 6.14 29.33 -18.09
N CYS A 173 7.07 29.66 -17.19
CA CYS A 173 6.72 30.13 -15.86
C CYS A 173 5.96 31.47 -15.92
N GLU A 174 6.44 32.41 -16.73
CA GLU A 174 5.83 33.72 -16.92
C GLU A 174 4.45 33.62 -17.59
N ASP A 175 4.33 32.81 -18.64
CA ASP A 175 3.04 32.55 -19.30
C ASP A 175 1.98 32.01 -18.33
N LEU A 176 2.38 31.08 -17.45
CA LEU A 176 1.49 30.53 -16.43
C LEU A 176 1.08 31.58 -15.40
N ARG A 177 2.01 32.44 -14.95
CA ARG A 177 1.69 33.57 -14.04
C ARG A 177 0.71 34.56 -14.67
N GLN A 178 0.93 34.91 -15.94
CA GLN A 178 0.03 35.81 -16.67
C GLN A 178 -1.35 35.21 -16.85
N ARG A 179 -1.43 33.91 -17.19
CA ARG A 179 -2.70 33.18 -17.33
C ARG A 179 -3.51 33.23 -16.04
N ILE A 180 -2.90 32.96 -14.89
CA ILE A 180 -3.57 33.02 -13.58
C ILE A 180 -4.08 34.42 -13.28
N THR A 181 -3.27 35.44 -13.55
CA THR A 181 -3.63 36.84 -13.30
C THR A 181 -4.87 37.25 -14.11
N ARG A 182 -4.93 36.85 -15.39
CA ARG A 182 -6.09 37.09 -16.27
C ARG A 182 -7.35 36.41 -15.75
N THR A 183 -7.26 35.14 -15.35
CA THR A 183 -8.42 34.39 -14.82
C THR A 183 -8.91 34.93 -13.48
N ARG A 184 -8.01 35.38 -12.60
CA ARG A 184 -8.40 36.04 -11.34
C ARG A 184 -9.11 37.36 -11.58
N ARG A 185 -8.63 38.16 -12.54
CA ARG A 185 -9.23 39.46 -12.89
C ARG A 185 -10.62 39.29 -13.49
N SER A 186 -10.83 38.35 -14.41
CA SER A 186 -12.15 38.11 -15.01
C SER A 186 -13.19 37.68 -13.97
N ARG A 187 -12.80 36.82 -13.02
CA ARG A 187 -13.71 36.40 -11.94
C ARG A 187 -14.11 37.55 -11.03
N LYS A 188 -13.18 38.47 -10.73
CA LYS A 188 -13.47 39.66 -9.92
C LYS A 188 -14.42 40.64 -10.62
N VAL A 189 -14.39 40.72 -11.94
CA VAL A 189 -15.31 41.59 -12.71
C VAL A 189 -16.71 40.98 -12.82
N ALA A 190 -16.84 39.65 -12.65
CA ALA A 190 -18.10 38.92 -12.75
C ALA A 190 -18.80 38.64 -11.39
N SER A 191 -18.22 39.09 -10.27
CA SER A 191 -18.81 39.01 -8.91
C SER A 191 -19.21 40.39 -8.44
#